data_AF-A0A832LXS1-F1
#
_entry.id   AF-A0A832LXS1-F1
#
_cell.length_a   1.000
_cell.length_b   1.000
_cell.length_c   1.000
_cell.angle_alpha   90.00
_cell.angle_beta   90.00
_cell.angle_gamma   90.00
#
_symmetry.space_group_name_H-M   'P 1'
#
loop_
_entity.id
_entity.type
_entity.pdbx_description
1 polymer ?
#
loop_
_entity_poly.entity_id
_entity_poly.type
_entity_poly.pdbx_seq_one_letter_code
_entity_poly.pdbx_strand_id
1 'polypeptide(L)'
;MKVLEGDEELVSHFNISVEIETIKRFREHIEKVYGEDLESFLADVRYGLASGVVRQVLSRPEIRKITFTEKVDKWALNRYPGIPLFLFIMWLLF
;
A
#
# COMPACT_ATOMS: atom_id res chain seq x y z
N MET A 1 13.77 19.78 -22.46
CA MET A 1 13.54 19.37 -23.87
C MET A 1 14.66 19.89 -24.79
N LYS A 2 15.91 19.57 -24.49
CA LYS A 2 17.08 19.77 -25.38
C LYS A 2 18.28 18.88 -25.03
N VAL A 3 18.03 17.86 -24.20
CA VAL A 3 19.03 16.89 -23.70
C VAL A 3 18.73 15.48 -24.26
N LEU A 4 17.66 15.37 -25.06
CA LEU A 4 17.22 14.16 -25.76
C LEU A 4 17.60 14.19 -27.25
N GLU A 5 18.43 15.15 -27.67
CA GLU A 5 18.95 15.24 -29.04
C GLU A 5 20.40 14.73 -29.06
N GLY A 6 20.56 13.42 -28.85
CA GLY A 6 21.57 12.61 -29.53
C GLY A 6 23.02 13.10 -29.55
N ASP A 7 23.64 13.39 -28.41
CA ASP A 7 25.11 13.38 -28.32
C ASP A 7 25.61 12.02 -27.83
N GLU A 8 26.19 11.26 -28.76
CA GLU A 8 27.00 10.07 -28.51
C GLU A 8 28.23 10.35 -27.61
N GLU A 9 28.46 11.60 -27.20
CA GLU A 9 29.58 12.00 -26.32
C GLU A 9 29.38 11.70 -24.83
N LEU A 10 28.14 11.55 -24.34
CA LEU A 10 27.90 11.32 -22.90
C LEU A 10 28.25 9.90 -22.43
N VAL A 11 28.48 8.98 -23.35
CA VAL A 11 28.91 7.61 -23.03
C VAL A 11 30.41 7.56 -22.66
N SER A 12 31.20 8.60 -22.96
CA SER A 12 32.65 8.60 -22.65
C SER A 12 33.02 9.14 -21.26
N HIS A 13 32.12 9.85 -20.58
CA HIS A 13 32.47 10.60 -19.35
C HIS A 13 32.13 9.89 -18.04
N PHE A 14 31.26 8.88 -18.08
CA PHE A 14 31.08 7.99 -16.94
C PHE A 14 32.10 6.86 -17.07
N ASN A 15 33.31 7.18 -16.61
CA ASN A 15 34.37 6.25 -16.21
C ASN A 15 33.91 5.34 -15.05
N ILE A 16 32.70 4.81 -15.17
CA ILE A 16 32.12 3.77 -14.35
C ILE A 16 32.76 2.49 -14.88
N SER A 17 34.04 2.35 -14.56
CA SER A 17 34.68 1.07 -14.31
C SER A 17 34.04 0.45 -13.06
N VAL A 18 32.71 0.37 -13.02
CA VAL A 18 32.07 -0.61 -12.18
C VAL A 18 32.47 -1.92 -12.82
N GLU A 19 33.48 -2.54 -12.23
CA GLU A 19 33.94 -3.87 -12.59
C GLU A 19 32.70 -4.70 -12.85
N ILE A 20 32.57 -5.18 -14.08
CA ILE A 20 31.51 -6.11 -14.47
C ILE A 20 31.45 -7.27 -13.47
N GLU A 21 32.60 -7.63 -12.89
CA GLU A 21 32.74 -8.60 -11.82
C GLU A 21 32.04 -8.20 -10.50
N THR A 22 32.11 -6.93 -10.10
CA THR A 22 31.43 -6.42 -8.90
C THR A 22 29.91 -6.42 -9.08
N ILE A 23 29.40 -6.02 -10.26
CA ILE A 23 27.96 -6.15 -10.58
C ILE A 23 27.55 -7.62 -10.58
N LYS A 24 28.38 -8.50 -11.15
CA LYS A 24 28.08 -9.94 -11.23
C LYS A 24 28.02 -10.58 -9.84
N ARG A 25 28.97 -10.26 -8.96
CA ARG A 25 28.94 -10.71 -7.55
C ARG A 25 27.73 -10.17 -6.81
N PHE A 26 27.36 -8.92 -7.04
CA PHE A 26 26.20 -8.31 -6.40
C PHE A 26 24.90 -8.96 -6.87
N ARG A 27 24.79 -9.26 -8.18
CA ARG A 27 23.68 -10.01 -8.77
C ARG A 27 23.59 -11.42 -8.18
N GLU A 28 24.68 -12.17 -8.18
CA GLU A 28 24.74 -13.53 -7.60
C GLU A 28 24.39 -13.51 -6.10
N HIS A 29 24.82 -12.48 -5.36
CA HIS A 29 24.48 -12.34 -3.95
C HIS A 29 22.98 -12.08 -3.73
N ILE A 30 22.38 -11.18 -4.51
CA ILE A 30 20.94 -10.90 -4.44
C ILE A 30 20.12 -12.12 -4.85
N GLU A 31 20.48 -12.76 -5.96
CA GLU A 31 19.82 -14.00 -6.44
C GLU A 31 19.91 -15.12 -5.39
N LYS A 32 21.04 -15.25 -4.70
CA LYS A 32 21.21 -16.27 -3.64
C LYS A 32 20.42 -15.95 -2.37
N VAL A 33 20.30 -14.68 -2.00
CA VAL A 33 19.62 -14.25 -0.77
C VAL A 33 18.10 -14.22 -0.96
N TYR A 34 17.64 -13.71 -2.10
CA TYR A 34 16.21 -13.54 -2.38
C TYR A 34 15.62 -14.67 -3.21
N GLY A 35 16.43 -15.51 -3.85
CA GLY A 35 15.96 -16.62 -4.69
C GLY A 35 15.34 -16.17 -6.02
N GLU A 36 15.45 -14.89 -6.35
CA GLU A 36 14.78 -14.25 -7.48
C GLU A 36 15.79 -13.45 -8.31
N ASP A 37 15.57 -13.35 -9.61
CA ASP A 37 16.41 -12.56 -10.50
C ASP A 37 16.39 -11.07 -10.10
N LEU A 38 17.53 -10.40 -10.31
CA LEU A 38 17.70 -8.98 -9.99
C LEU A 38 16.62 -8.09 -10.64
N GLU A 39 16.14 -8.44 -11.84
CA GLU A 39 15.07 -7.70 -12.50
C GLU A 39 13.74 -7.79 -11.75
N SER A 40 13.40 -8.97 -11.23
CA SER A 40 12.20 -9.17 -10.40
C SER A 40 12.30 -8.40 -9.08
N PHE A 41 13.44 -8.53 -8.39
CA PHE A 41 13.68 -7.81 -7.14
C PHE A 41 13.57 -6.28 -7.34
N LEU A 42 14.14 -5.76 -8.42
CA LEU A 42 14.08 -4.33 -8.72
C LEU A 42 12.66 -3.87 -9.08
N ALA A 43 11.88 -4.71 -9.76
CA ALA A 43 10.47 -4.45 -10.01
C ALA A 43 9.69 -4.37 -8.69
N ASP A 44 9.89 -5.31 -7.78
CA ASP A 44 9.26 -5.34 -6.46
C ASP A 44 9.62 -4.10 -5.63
N VAL A 45 10.89 -3.68 -5.63
CA VAL A 45 11.31 -2.44 -4.97
C VAL A 45 10.60 -1.23 -5.59
N ARG A 46 10.48 -1.14 -6.91
CA ARG A 46 9.79 -0.03 -7.59
C ARG A 46 8.30 0.00 -7.24
N TYR A 47 7.62 -1.15 -7.27
CA TYR A 47 6.20 -1.23 -6.92
C TYR A 47 5.98 -1.00 -5.41
N GLY A 48 6.90 -1.45 -4.56
CA GLY A 48 6.91 -1.17 -3.12
C GLY A 48 7.05 0.32 -2.82
N LEU A 49 7.96 1.02 -3.50
CA LEU A 49 8.12 2.47 -3.37
C LEU A 49 6.89 3.22 -3.90
N ALA A 50 6.38 2.85 -5.07
CA ALA A 50 5.20 3.47 -5.64
C ALA A 50 3.98 3.30 -4.72
N SER A 51 3.73 2.10 -4.20
CA SER A 51 2.63 1.83 -3.27
C SER A 51 2.80 2.56 -1.93
N GLY A 52 4.04 2.69 -1.44
CA GLY A 52 4.36 3.48 -0.25
C GLY A 52 4.04 4.96 -0.44
N VAL A 53 4.50 5.57 -1.54
CA VAL A 53 4.21 6.97 -1.88
C VAL A 53 2.72 7.20 -2.08
N VAL A 54 2.04 6.31 -2.83
CA VAL A 54 0.59 6.35 -3.01
C VAL A 54 -0.13 6.31 -1.67
N ARG A 55 0.30 5.45 -0.73
CA ARG A 55 -0.30 5.36 0.62
C ARG A 55 -0.05 6.61 1.47
N GLN A 56 1.08 7.30 1.29
CA GLN A 56 1.40 8.53 2.00
C GLN A 56 0.65 9.74 1.44
N VAL A 57 0.47 9.81 0.12
CA VAL A 57 -0.14 10.96 -0.57
C VAL A 57 -1.66 10.84 -0.64
N LEU A 58 -2.21 9.63 -0.86
CA LEU A 58 -3.64 9.40 -0.71
C LEU A 58 -3.96 9.25 0.78
N SER A 59 -4.37 10.37 1.39
CA SER A 59 -5.21 10.32 2.58
C SER A 59 -6.50 9.61 2.20
N ARG A 60 -6.60 8.30 2.49
CA ARG A 60 -7.89 7.62 2.54
C ARG A 60 -8.60 8.20 3.76
N PRO A 61 -9.66 9.03 3.62
CA PRO A 61 -10.52 9.26 4.75
C PRO A 61 -10.98 7.87 5.19
N GLU A 62 -10.79 7.52 6.46
CA GLU A 62 -11.46 6.36 7.02
C GLU A 62 -12.95 6.63 6.91
N ILE A 63 -13.55 6.20 5.80
CA ILE A 63 -14.99 6.10 5.67
C ILE A 63 -15.33 4.96 6.60
N ARG A 64 -15.53 5.32 7.88
CA ARG A 64 -15.99 4.40 8.92
C ARG A 64 -17.31 3.86 8.40
N LYS A 65 -17.28 2.66 7.82
CA LYS A 65 -18.47 1.96 7.37
C LYS A 65 -19.23 1.61 8.63
N ILE A 66 -20.16 2.48 9.01
CA ILE A 66 -21.07 2.21 10.12
C ILE A 66 -21.77 0.90 9.76
N THR A 67 -21.49 -0.14 10.53
CA THR A 67 -22.08 -1.45 10.27
C THR A 67 -23.56 -1.42 10.65
N PHE A 68 -24.37 -2.29 10.03
CA PHE A 68 -25.80 -2.35 10.35
C PHE A 68 -26.02 -2.60 11.85
N THR A 69 -25.20 -3.47 12.45
CA THR A 69 -25.18 -3.75 13.89
C THR A 69 -24.93 -2.49 14.72
N GLU A 70 -23.90 -1.70 14.41
CA GLU A 70 -23.63 -0.43 15.11
C GLU A 70 -24.79 0.58 15.01
N LYS A 71 -25.51 0.58 13.88
CA LYS A 71 -26.69 1.44 13.70
C LYS A 71 -27.87 0.99 14.56
N VAL A 72 -28.10 -0.33 14.67
CA VAL A 72 -29.15 -0.91 15.51
C VAL A 72 -28.82 -0.68 16.98
N ASP A 73 -27.59 -0.93 17.41
CA ASP A 73 -27.16 -0.71 18.80
C ASP A 73 -27.30 0.76 19.19
N LYS A 74 -26.93 1.70 18.31
CA LYS A 74 -27.13 3.13 18.56
C LYS A 74 -28.60 3.50 18.75
N TRP A 75 -29.52 2.82 18.07
CA TRP A 75 -30.95 3.04 18.25
C TRP A 75 -31.42 2.37 19.54
N ALA A 76 -31.17 1.08 19.72
CA ALA A 76 -31.61 0.31 20.88
C ALA A 76 -31.04 0.84 22.22
N LEU A 77 -29.80 1.32 22.24
CA LEU A 77 -29.12 1.86 23.43
C LEU A 77 -29.46 3.33 23.71
N ASN A 78 -30.19 4.01 22.81
CA ASN A 78 -30.61 5.39 23.03
C ASN A 78 -31.86 5.45 23.92
N ARG A 79 -31.90 6.45 24.82
CA ARG A 79 -32.94 6.61 25.86
C ARG A 79 -34.37 6.75 25.31
N TYR A 80 -34.51 7.22 24.06
CA TYR A 80 -35.81 7.47 23.43
C TYR A 80 -36.51 6.21 22.90
N PRO A 81 -35.90 5.39 22.02
CA PRO A 81 -36.55 4.17 21.52
C PRO A 81 -36.37 2.94 22.42
N GLY A 82 -35.40 2.93 23.35
CA GLY A 82 -35.16 1.79 24.24
C GLY A 82 -36.34 1.46 25.16
N ILE A 83 -37.02 2.48 25.70
CA ILE A 83 -38.19 2.30 26.58
C ILE A 83 -39.40 1.72 25.79
N PRO A 84 -39.80 2.27 24.63
CA PRO A 84 -40.83 1.67 23.78
C PRO A 84 -40.52 0.23 23.37
N LEU A 85 -39.28 -0.07 22.98
CA LEU A 85 -38.88 -1.42 22.56
C LEU A 85 -38.97 -2.42 23.71
N PHE A 86 -38.50 -2.03 24.90
CA PHE A 86 -38.59 -2.86 26.09
C PHE A 86 -40.04 -3.19 26.44
N LEU A 87 -40.93 -2.18 26.45
CA LEU A 87 -42.36 -2.38 26.71
C LEU A 87 -43.01 -3.27 25.64
N PHE A 88 -42.64 -3.12 24.37
CA PHE A 88 -43.15 -3.97 23.30
C PHE A 88 -42.74 -5.44 23.48
N ILE A 89 -41.48 -5.71 23.83
CA ILE A 89 -41.00 -7.08 24.10
C ILE A 89 -41.69 -7.65 25.34
N MET A 90 -41.83 -6.86 26.40
CA MET A 90 -42.58 -7.27 27.59
C MET A 90 -44.02 -7.61 27.26
N TRP A 91 -44.68 -6.81 26.42
CA TRP A 91 -46.04 -7.09 25.96
C TRP A 91 -46.14 -8.35 25.10
N LEU A 92 -45.13 -8.65 24.27
CA LEU A 92 -45.14 -9.85 23.42
C LEU A 92 -44.91 -11.15 24.21
N LEU A 93 -44.23 -11.06 25.35
CA LEU A 93 -43.97 -12.19 26.25
C LEU A 93 -45.13 -12.47 27.24
N PHE A 94 -46.04 -11.52 27.43
CA PHE A 94 -47.19 -11.60 28.32
C PHE A 94 -48.48 -11.92 27.54
#